data_AF-C4LYJ3-F1
#
_entry.id   AF-C4LYJ3-F1
#
_cell.length_a   1.000
_cell.length_b   1.000
_cell.length_c   1.000
_cell.angle_alpha   90.00
_cell.angle_beta   90.00
_cell.angle_gamma   90.00
#
_symmetry.space_group_name_H-M   'P 1'
#
loop_
_entity.id
_entity.type
_entity.pdbx_description
1 polymer ?
#
loop_
_entity_poly.entity_id
_entity_poly.type
_entity_poly.pdbx_seq_one_letter_code
_entity_poly.pdbx_strand_id
1 'polypeptide(L)'
;MENEISENPIGRASFMRMKKRQSRDEEASFSNAYLFFLLSECGASASLKYTKEAQKTVKLYVVDTITIDGELLTSQTIREKGRELLIEKKWPIGNIKFETMSLKQQKRSEEAETCNGYLKILMERKFIPEFKQTKSSKKTVKMLRITKLKTPLGKCYNKDLLRKIGVKFDEIVQKGFKGYKILNLNKLFVEEIRQMSLNELENPQQYGFMNKDFVWYFDGHDIFTKTPTMVQRYVSFDTIPILHFSFFNN
;
A
#
# COMPACT_ATOMS: atom_id res chain seq x y z
N MET A 1 -23.87 -35.75 15.45
CA MET A 1 -22.53 -35.81 14.83
C MET A 1 -21.84 -34.51 15.15
N GLU A 2 -20.98 -34.54 16.15
CA GLU A 2 -20.15 -33.42 16.55
C GLU A 2 -19.09 -33.19 15.45
N ASN A 3 -19.03 -31.99 14.90
CA ASN A 3 -17.95 -31.60 14.00
C ASN A 3 -16.70 -31.37 14.87
N GLU A 4 -15.80 -32.35 14.87
CA GLU A 4 -14.45 -32.18 15.38
C GLU A 4 -13.75 -31.08 14.57
N ILE A 5 -13.64 -29.90 15.18
CA ILE A 5 -12.72 -28.88 14.71
C ILE A 5 -11.32 -29.46 14.94
N SER A 6 -10.70 -29.96 13.87
CA SER A 6 -9.30 -30.36 13.86
C SER A 6 -8.45 -29.11 14.12
N GLU A 7 -8.22 -28.79 15.40
CA GLU A 7 -7.22 -27.84 15.87
C GLU A 7 -5.82 -28.46 15.72
N ASN A 8 -5.39 -28.71 14.48
CA ASN A 8 -4.00 -29.06 14.26
C ASN A 8 -3.15 -27.80 14.48
N PRO A 9 -2.26 -27.77 15.49
CA PRO A 9 -1.47 -26.59 15.79
C PRO A 9 -0.57 -26.27 14.60
N ILE A 10 -0.67 -25.04 14.09
CA ILE A 10 0.16 -24.55 12.99
C ILE A 10 1.63 -24.78 13.38
N GLY A 11 2.31 -25.68 12.68
CA GLY A 11 3.70 -26.00 12.95
C GLY A 11 4.56 -24.72 12.96
N ARG A 12 5.51 -24.62 13.91
CA ARG A 12 6.35 -23.44 14.14
C ARG A 12 6.94 -22.83 12.85
N ALA A 13 7.32 -23.66 11.89
CA ALA A 13 7.83 -23.22 10.59
C ALA A 13 6.78 -22.47 9.75
N SER A 14 5.53 -22.93 9.74
CA SER A 14 4.42 -22.27 9.04
C SER A 14 4.09 -20.93 9.70
N PHE A 15 3.97 -20.90 11.03
CA PHE A 15 3.76 -19.67 11.78
C PHE A 15 4.82 -18.59 11.50
N MET A 16 6.10 -18.99 11.49
CA MET A 16 7.20 -18.07 11.16
C MET A 16 7.15 -17.57 9.71
N ARG A 17 6.71 -18.40 8.75
CA ARG A 17 6.50 -17.98 7.36
C ARG A 17 5.37 -16.96 7.25
N MET A 18 4.25 -17.16 7.96
CA MET A 18 3.14 -16.20 7.99
C MET A 18 3.57 -14.86 8.56
N LYS A 19 4.22 -14.83 9.73
CA LYS A 19 4.73 -13.58 10.34
C LYS A 19 5.66 -12.81 9.42
N LYS A 20 6.53 -13.53 8.70
CA LYS A 20 7.44 -12.91 7.73
C LYS A 20 6.71 -12.33 6.53
N ARG A 21 5.63 -12.97 6.08
CA ARG A 21 4.77 -12.47 5.01
C ARG A 21 4.06 -11.19 5.44
N GLN A 22 3.36 -11.23 6.58
CA GLN A 22 2.68 -10.07 7.16
C GLN A 22 3.61 -8.88 7.35
N SER A 23 4.84 -9.14 7.81
CA SER A 23 5.85 -8.08 7.95
C SER A 23 6.26 -7.44 6.63
N ARG A 24 6.28 -8.19 5.52
CA ARG A 24 6.61 -7.66 4.19
C ARG A 24 5.45 -6.91 3.58
N ASP A 25 4.23 -7.43 3.76
CA ASP A 25 3.02 -6.77 3.29
C ASP A 25 2.83 -5.43 4.00
N GLU A 26 3.13 -5.37 5.31
CA GLU A 26 3.14 -4.11 6.07
C GLU A 26 4.15 -3.10 5.49
N GLU A 27 5.38 -3.53 5.24
CA GLU A 27 6.43 -2.69 4.66
C GLU A 27 6.06 -2.16 3.26
N ALA A 28 5.60 -3.05 2.37
CA ALA A 28 5.16 -2.70 1.03
C ALA A 28 3.95 -1.75 1.06
N SER A 29 2.95 -2.04 1.89
CA SER A 29 1.75 -1.20 2.00
C SER A 29 2.09 0.20 2.50
N PHE A 30 3.01 0.33 3.46
CA PHE A 30 3.43 1.65 3.94
C PHE A 30 4.17 2.44 2.87
N SER A 31 5.11 1.81 2.16
CA SER A 31 5.81 2.45 1.05
C SER A 31 4.83 2.95 -0.03
N ASN A 32 3.84 2.12 -0.38
CA ASN A 32 2.81 2.47 -1.35
C ASN A 32 1.90 3.60 -0.85
N ALA A 33 1.55 3.60 0.44
CA ALA A 33 0.79 4.68 1.06
C ALA A 33 1.56 6.01 1.02
N TYR A 34 2.88 6.00 1.21
CA TYR A 34 3.69 7.21 1.10
C TYR A 34 3.68 7.76 -0.32
N LEU A 35 3.85 6.88 -1.32
CA LEU A 35 3.74 7.28 -2.72
C LEU A 35 2.34 7.84 -3.04
N PHE A 36 1.29 7.20 -2.53
CA PHE A 36 -0.08 7.74 -2.63
C PHE A 36 -0.17 9.18 -2.11
N PHE A 37 0.33 9.49 -0.90
CA PHE A 37 0.27 10.84 -0.36
C PHE A 37 1.05 11.87 -1.18
N LEU A 38 2.21 11.47 -1.74
CA LEU A 38 2.95 12.34 -2.65
C LEU A 38 2.09 12.71 -3.87
N LEU A 39 1.40 11.74 -4.46
CA LEU A 39 0.54 11.96 -5.62
C LEU A 39 -0.73 12.76 -5.28
N SER A 40 -1.40 12.43 -4.17
CA SER A 40 -2.73 12.95 -3.85
C SER A 40 -2.70 14.32 -3.17
N GLU A 41 -1.75 14.53 -2.25
CA GLU A 41 -1.69 15.71 -1.38
C GLU A 41 -0.55 16.67 -1.75
N CYS A 42 0.52 16.17 -2.38
CA CYS A 42 1.67 17.01 -2.75
C CYS A 42 1.73 17.37 -4.24
N GLY A 43 0.71 17.01 -5.03
CA GLY A 43 0.65 17.33 -6.46
C GLY A 43 1.72 16.63 -7.29
N ALA A 44 2.31 15.55 -6.78
CA ALA A 44 3.35 14.83 -7.50
C ALA A 44 2.77 14.04 -8.69
N SER A 45 3.62 13.78 -9.67
CA SER A 45 3.43 12.72 -10.66
C SER A 45 4.60 11.74 -10.58
N ALA A 46 4.37 10.48 -10.95
CA ALA A 46 5.41 9.46 -10.89
C ALA A 46 5.36 8.55 -12.13
N SER A 47 6.50 8.02 -12.53
CA SER A 47 6.59 7.02 -13.59
C SER A 47 7.02 5.68 -13.03
N LEU A 48 6.31 4.62 -13.39
CA LEU A 48 6.59 3.25 -13.01
C LEU A 48 6.77 2.37 -14.24
N LYS A 49 7.88 1.64 -14.31
CA LYS A 49 8.01 0.50 -15.22
C LYS A 49 7.20 -0.70 -14.75
N TYR A 50 6.66 -1.40 -15.73
CA TYR A 50 6.02 -2.69 -15.53
C TYR A 50 7.01 -3.65 -14.88
N THR A 51 6.53 -4.31 -13.85
CA THR A 51 7.26 -5.33 -13.11
C THR A 51 6.27 -6.47 -12.86
N LYS A 52 6.75 -7.72 -12.79
CA LYS A 52 5.88 -8.87 -12.57
C LYS A 52 5.07 -8.71 -11.27
N GLU A 53 3.81 -9.14 -11.30
CA GLU A 53 2.94 -9.16 -10.14
C GLU A 53 3.49 -10.06 -9.02
N ALA A 54 3.26 -9.67 -7.77
CA ALA A 54 3.58 -10.49 -6.62
C ALA A 54 2.40 -11.42 -6.30
N GLN A 55 2.58 -12.73 -6.43
CA GLN A 55 1.47 -13.69 -6.30
C GLN A 55 0.90 -13.86 -4.88
N LYS A 56 1.64 -13.46 -3.84
CA LYS A 56 1.34 -13.84 -2.44
C LYS A 56 1.47 -12.70 -1.43
N THR A 57 1.92 -11.54 -1.88
CA THR A 57 2.29 -10.40 -1.02
C THR A 57 1.97 -9.11 -1.74
N VAL A 58 1.68 -8.07 -0.98
CA VAL A 58 1.57 -6.71 -1.53
C VAL A 58 2.90 -6.34 -2.18
N LYS A 59 2.84 -5.77 -3.38
CA LYS A 59 4.04 -5.36 -4.10
C LYS A 59 4.50 -3.98 -3.64
N LEU A 60 5.79 -3.86 -3.35
CA LEU A 60 6.42 -2.56 -3.11
C LEU A 60 6.81 -1.96 -4.47
N TYR A 61 6.32 -0.75 -4.75
CA TYR A 61 6.67 -0.04 -5.97
C TYR A 61 7.88 0.86 -5.80
N VAL A 62 8.87 0.65 -6.67
CA VAL A 62 10.01 1.54 -6.85
C VAL A 62 9.81 2.30 -8.15
N VAL A 63 9.55 3.60 -8.03
CA VAL A 63 9.38 4.51 -9.18
C VAL A 63 10.70 4.75 -9.91
N ASP A 64 10.61 4.95 -11.22
CA ASP A 64 11.73 5.42 -12.03
C ASP A 64 11.98 6.91 -11.78
N THR A 65 10.90 7.70 -11.74
CA THR A 65 10.94 9.14 -11.50
C THR A 65 9.72 9.61 -10.69
N ILE A 66 9.90 10.70 -9.96
CA ILE A 66 8.83 11.53 -9.39
C ILE A 66 9.06 12.96 -9.85
N THR A 67 8.03 13.62 -10.38
CA THR A 67 8.03 15.06 -10.61
C THR A 67 7.20 15.73 -9.54
N ILE A 68 7.78 16.70 -8.83
CA ILE A 68 7.14 17.40 -7.72
C ILE A 68 7.69 18.82 -7.61
N ASP A 69 6.82 19.82 -7.47
CA ASP A 69 7.20 21.25 -7.42
C ASP A 69 8.07 21.70 -8.61
N GLY A 70 7.90 21.08 -9.79
CA GLY A 70 8.71 21.33 -10.99
C GLY A 70 10.06 20.62 -11.04
N GLU A 71 10.46 19.92 -9.97
CA GLU A 71 11.71 19.15 -9.90
C GLU A 71 11.48 17.69 -10.29
N LEU A 72 12.36 17.14 -11.14
CA LEU A 72 12.38 15.72 -11.50
C LEU A 72 13.36 14.96 -10.60
N LEU A 73 12.82 14.15 -9.70
CA LEU A 73 13.57 13.25 -8.84
C LEU A 73 13.71 11.88 -9.51
N THR A 74 14.94 11.44 -9.74
CA THR A 74 15.21 10.08 -10.24
C THR A 74 15.13 9.05 -9.11
N SER A 75 15.01 7.76 -9.45
CA SER A 75 15.08 6.66 -8.48
C SER A 75 16.33 6.75 -7.59
N GLN A 76 17.47 7.15 -8.15
CA GLN A 76 18.71 7.36 -7.39
C GLN A 76 18.56 8.49 -6.37
N THR A 77 18.07 9.65 -6.81
CA THR A 77 17.84 10.83 -5.96
C THR A 77 16.87 10.53 -4.80
N ILE A 78 15.82 9.74 -5.07
CA ILE A 78 14.86 9.31 -4.06
C ILE A 78 15.55 8.43 -3.00
N ARG A 79 16.42 7.51 -3.43
CA ARG A 79 17.20 6.66 -2.49
C ARG A 79 18.18 7.48 -1.66
N GLU A 80 18.80 8.51 -2.23
CA GLU A 80 19.69 9.43 -1.51
C GLU A 80 18.95 10.16 -0.39
N LYS A 81 17.77 10.71 -0.66
CA LYS A 81 16.89 11.26 0.39
C LYS A 81 16.54 10.23 1.48
N GLY A 82 16.37 8.96 1.08
CA GLY A 82 16.17 7.85 2.02
C GLY A 82 17.36 7.59 2.93
N ARG A 83 18.59 7.72 2.42
CA ARG A 83 19.83 7.63 3.20
C ARG A 83 19.98 8.83 4.13
N GLU A 84 19.70 10.04 3.65
CA GLU A 84 19.71 11.26 4.48
C GLU A 84 18.80 11.11 5.70
N LEU A 85 17.57 10.62 5.51
CA LEU A 85 16.64 10.40 6.62
C LEU A 85 17.19 9.40 7.66
N LEU A 86 17.88 8.36 7.20
CA LEU A 86 18.53 7.40 8.10
C LEU A 86 19.65 8.05 8.92
N ILE A 87 20.45 8.95 8.31
CA ILE A 87 21.50 9.72 8.98
C ILE A 87 20.88 10.65 10.03
N GLU A 88 19.85 11.43 9.65
CA GLU A 88 19.15 12.36 10.55
C GLU A 88 18.56 11.66 11.78
N LYS A 89 18.05 10.44 11.58
CA LYS A 89 17.49 9.61 12.65
C LYS A 89 18.54 8.81 13.41
N LYS A 90 19.83 9.08 13.17
CA LYS A 90 21.00 8.44 13.82
C LYS A 90 20.97 6.92 13.71
N TRP A 91 20.44 6.37 12.62
CA TRP A 91 20.49 4.94 12.36
C TRP A 91 21.85 4.58 11.74
N PRO A 92 22.47 3.46 12.15
CA PRO A 92 23.79 3.09 11.68
C PRO A 92 23.73 2.66 10.20
N ILE A 93 24.10 3.57 9.29
CA ILE A 93 24.36 3.27 7.87
C ILE A 93 25.80 2.79 7.69
N GLY A 94 26.73 3.27 8.54
CA GLY A 94 28.18 3.18 8.34
C GLY A 94 28.80 1.77 8.27
N ASN A 95 28.03 0.71 8.48
CA ASN A 95 28.53 -0.68 8.41
C ASN A 95 27.98 -1.48 7.22
N ILE A 96 27.20 -0.85 6.34
CA ILE A 96 26.55 -1.55 5.23
C ILE A 96 27.43 -1.46 3.98
N LYS A 97 28.21 -2.52 3.72
CA LYS A 97 29.04 -2.68 2.51
C LYS A 97 28.20 -3.26 1.37
N PHE A 98 27.69 -2.43 0.48
CA PHE A 98 26.87 -2.84 -0.67
C PHE A 98 27.59 -3.85 -1.58
N GLU A 99 28.91 -3.74 -1.67
CA GLU A 99 29.78 -4.59 -2.48
C GLU A 99 29.78 -6.04 -2.00
N THR A 100 29.49 -6.26 -0.72
CA THR A 100 29.46 -7.60 -0.11
C THR A 100 28.07 -8.23 -0.09
N MET A 101 27.05 -7.51 -0.57
CA MET A 101 25.68 -7.98 -0.58
C MET A 101 25.40 -8.89 -1.78
N SER A 102 24.63 -9.95 -1.55
CA SER A 102 23.98 -10.64 -2.67
C SER A 102 22.99 -9.72 -3.39
N LEU A 103 22.70 -9.99 -4.67
CA LEU A 103 21.70 -9.24 -5.47
C LEU A 103 20.35 -9.09 -4.75
N LYS A 104 19.94 -10.11 -3.98
CA LYS A 104 18.70 -10.09 -3.20
C LYS A 104 18.75 -9.12 -2.02
N GLN A 105 19.91 -8.98 -1.37
CA GLN A 105 20.11 -8.04 -0.29
C GLN A 105 20.24 -6.60 -0.81
N GLN A 106 20.88 -6.43 -1.97
CA GLN A 106 20.95 -5.15 -2.68
C GLN A 106 19.53 -4.68 -3.00
N LYS A 107 18.73 -5.47 -3.73
CA LYS A 107 17.33 -5.12 -4.05
C LYS A 107 16.51 -4.72 -2.82
N ARG A 108 16.60 -5.47 -1.72
CA ARG A 108 15.90 -5.11 -0.47
C ARG A 108 16.39 -3.81 0.15
N SER A 109 17.68 -3.53 0.02
CA SER A 109 18.26 -2.29 0.53
C SER A 109 17.79 -1.12 -0.32
N GLU A 110 17.74 -1.29 -1.65
CA GLU A 110 17.19 -0.28 -2.57
C GLU A 110 15.70 -0.02 -2.29
N GLU A 111 14.88 -1.06 -2.09
CA GLU A 111 13.47 -0.93 -1.70
C GLU A 111 13.31 -0.17 -0.37
N ALA A 112 14.16 -0.47 0.62
CA ALA A 112 14.16 0.23 1.90
C ALA A 112 14.56 1.70 1.77
N GLU A 113 15.59 2.00 0.96
CA GLU A 113 16.02 3.37 0.67
C GLU A 113 14.92 4.15 -0.05
N THR A 114 14.27 3.57 -1.06
CA THR A 114 13.17 4.21 -1.77
C THR A 114 11.99 4.49 -0.83
N CYS A 115 11.59 3.52 -0.01
CA CYS A 115 10.53 3.72 0.98
C CYS A 115 10.87 4.86 1.97
N ASN A 116 12.10 4.89 2.48
CA ASN A 116 12.55 5.98 3.35
C ASN A 116 12.62 7.31 2.59
N GLY A 117 12.96 7.28 1.31
CA GLY A 117 12.98 8.43 0.41
C GLY A 117 11.61 9.06 0.27
N TYR A 118 10.57 8.26 0.00
CA TYR A 118 9.18 8.77 -0.02
C TYR A 118 8.80 9.43 1.30
N LEU A 119 9.17 8.80 2.42
CA LEU A 119 8.88 9.36 3.75
C LEU A 119 9.63 10.68 3.99
N LYS A 120 10.89 10.79 3.55
CA LYS A 120 11.68 12.03 3.64
C LYS A 120 11.06 13.16 2.83
N ILE A 121 10.66 12.88 1.59
CA ILE A 121 10.00 13.84 0.68
C ILE A 121 8.68 14.34 1.30
N LEU A 122 7.91 13.45 1.96
CA LEU A 122 6.72 13.83 2.72
C LEU A 122 7.07 14.72 3.93
N MET A 123 8.11 14.40 4.69
CA MET A 123 8.56 15.19 5.83
C MET A 123 8.99 16.61 5.44
N GLU A 124 9.67 16.77 4.30
CA GLU A 124 10.00 18.08 3.71
C GLU A 124 8.73 18.92 3.47
N ARG A 125 7.61 18.25 3.18
CA ARG A 125 6.27 18.83 2.97
C ARG A 125 5.40 18.82 4.22
N LYS A 126 6.04 18.86 5.40
CA LYS A 126 5.42 19.02 6.73
C LYS A 126 4.52 17.85 7.17
N PHE A 127 4.63 16.67 6.54
CA PHE A 127 4.06 15.46 7.13
C PHE A 127 4.88 15.04 8.36
N ILE A 128 4.20 14.59 9.40
CA ILE A 128 4.82 14.25 10.68
C ILE A 128 4.60 12.75 10.95
N PRO A 129 5.62 11.91 10.72
CA PRO A 129 5.57 10.50 11.06
C PRO A 129 5.89 10.25 12.54
N GLU A 130 5.16 9.30 13.14
CA GLU A 130 5.47 8.73 14.45
C GLU A 130 6.21 7.41 14.24
N PHE A 131 7.51 7.36 14.57
CA PHE A 131 8.36 6.21 14.27
C PHE A 131 8.18 5.07 15.28
N LYS A 132 8.12 3.85 14.77
CA LYS A 132 8.19 2.63 15.56
C LYS A 132 9.65 2.18 15.71
N GLN A 133 10.07 1.93 16.94
CA GLN A 133 11.38 1.33 17.18
C GLN A 133 11.41 -0.12 16.69
N THR A 134 12.35 -0.43 15.82
CA THR A 134 12.56 -1.78 15.28
C THR A 134 14.04 -2.16 15.38
N LYS A 135 14.34 -3.45 15.51
CA LYS A 135 15.72 -3.96 15.49
C LYS A 135 16.30 -3.78 14.08
N SER A 136 17.55 -3.32 14.01
CA SER A 136 18.27 -3.20 12.73
C SER A 136 18.80 -4.56 12.28
N SER A 137 18.78 -4.79 10.97
CA SER A 137 19.49 -5.92 10.34
C SER A 137 20.96 -5.54 10.15
N LYS A 138 21.87 -6.49 10.37
CA LYS A 138 23.30 -6.30 10.05
C LYS A 138 23.61 -6.38 8.55
N LYS A 139 22.65 -6.85 7.74
CA LYS A 139 22.89 -7.34 6.36
C LYS A 139 22.20 -6.54 5.27
N THR A 140 21.32 -5.61 5.62
CA THR A 140 20.48 -4.84 4.69
C THR A 140 20.19 -3.48 5.27
N VAL A 141 19.95 -2.49 4.40
CA VAL A 141 19.47 -1.17 4.84
C VAL A 141 18.16 -1.32 5.63
N LYS A 142 18.01 -0.48 6.65
CA LYS A 142 16.82 -0.47 7.49
C LYS A 142 15.70 0.32 6.82
N MET A 143 14.54 -0.31 6.67
CA MET A 143 13.30 0.40 6.36
C MET A 143 12.71 0.98 7.65
N LEU A 144 12.46 2.29 7.68
CA LEU A 144 11.86 2.96 8.82
C LEU A 144 10.36 2.64 8.88
N ARG A 145 9.90 2.22 10.06
CA ARG A 145 8.49 1.91 10.30
C ARG A 145 7.84 3.02 11.09
N ILE A 146 6.57 3.27 10.81
CA ILE A 146 5.76 4.27 11.52
C ILE A 146 4.52 3.62 12.13
N THR A 147 4.00 4.19 13.21
CA THR A 147 2.70 3.84 13.80
C THR A 147 1.59 4.75 13.27
N LYS A 148 1.95 5.96 12.86
CA LYS A 148 1.02 7.02 12.46
C LYS A 148 1.71 8.03 11.55
N LEU A 149 0.92 8.64 10.66
CA LEU A 149 1.33 9.74 9.80
C LEU A 149 0.31 10.88 9.94
N LYS A 150 0.76 12.07 10.36
CA LYS A 150 -0.06 13.27 10.42
C LYS A 150 0.21 14.15 9.20
N THR A 151 -0.84 14.60 8.52
CA THR A 151 -0.72 15.51 7.37
C THR A 151 -0.55 16.96 7.81
N PRO A 152 -0.11 17.86 6.91
CA PRO A 152 -0.01 19.29 7.19
C PRO A 152 -1.35 19.91 7.60
N LEU A 153 -2.46 19.38 7.07
CA LEU A 153 -3.83 19.79 7.40
C LEU A 153 -4.34 19.19 8.73
N GLY A 154 -3.50 18.47 9.47
CA GLY A 154 -3.84 17.91 10.77
C GLY A 154 -4.51 16.53 10.75
N LYS A 155 -4.82 15.97 9.56
CA LYS A 155 -5.43 14.63 9.43
C LYS A 155 -4.46 13.56 9.90
N CYS A 156 -5.00 12.56 10.61
CA CYS A 156 -4.21 11.53 11.27
C CYS A 156 -4.49 10.15 10.66
N TYR A 157 -3.49 9.56 10.04
CA TYR A 157 -3.57 8.21 9.47
C TYR A 157 -2.83 7.23 10.38
N ASN A 158 -3.56 6.32 11.01
CA ASN A 158 -2.98 5.26 11.82
C ASN A 158 -2.43 4.13 10.94
N LYS A 159 -1.69 3.20 11.55
CA LYS A 159 -1.12 2.03 10.89
C LYS A 159 -2.12 1.24 10.04
N ASP A 160 -3.34 0.99 10.53
CA ASP A 160 -4.29 0.13 9.82
C ASP A 160 -4.83 0.82 8.56
N LEU A 161 -5.14 2.11 8.65
CA LEU A 161 -5.57 2.91 7.51
C LEU A 161 -4.44 3.06 6.48
N LEU A 162 -3.21 3.31 6.92
CA LEU A 162 -2.03 3.32 6.04
C LEU A 162 -1.87 2.01 5.29
N ARG A 163 -2.08 0.87 5.97
CA ARG A 163 -2.02 -0.44 5.32
C ARG A 163 -3.12 -0.61 4.28
N LYS A 164 -4.37 -0.22 4.59
CA LYS A 164 -5.49 -0.29 3.64
C LYS A 164 -5.23 0.55 2.39
N ILE A 165 -4.78 1.79 2.56
CA ILE A 165 -4.38 2.68 1.47
C ILE A 165 -3.33 2.00 0.58
N GLY A 166 -2.28 1.43 1.19
CA GLY A 166 -1.20 0.77 0.47
C GLY A 166 -1.61 -0.48 -0.33
N VAL A 167 -2.51 -1.29 0.23
CA VAL A 167 -3.08 -2.46 -0.46
C VAL A 167 -3.93 -2.00 -1.64
N LYS A 168 -4.82 -1.03 -1.42
CA LYS A 168 -5.69 -0.50 -2.47
C LYS A 168 -4.89 0.16 -3.60
N PHE A 169 -3.77 0.81 -3.26
CA PHE A 169 -2.84 1.35 -4.24
C PHE A 169 -2.23 0.26 -5.13
N ASP A 170 -1.80 -0.87 -4.56
CA ASP A 170 -1.31 -2.02 -5.34
C ASP A 170 -2.38 -2.52 -6.30
N GLU A 171 -3.61 -2.75 -5.83
CA GLU A 171 -4.73 -3.18 -6.69
C GLU A 171 -4.95 -2.26 -7.90
N ILE A 172 -4.95 -0.94 -7.69
CA ILE A 172 -5.20 0.03 -8.76
C ILE A 172 -3.99 0.10 -9.71
N VAL A 173 -2.76 0.06 -9.21
CA VAL A 173 -1.57 0.06 -10.07
C VAL A 173 -1.48 -1.22 -10.92
N GLN A 174 -1.77 -2.40 -10.36
CA GLN A 174 -1.84 -3.64 -11.15
C GLN A 174 -2.91 -3.54 -12.25
N LYS A 175 -4.10 -2.99 -11.93
CA LYS A 175 -5.15 -2.73 -12.92
C LYS A 175 -4.76 -1.67 -13.96
N GLY A 176 -3.90 -0.72 -13.61
CA GLY A 176 -3.41 0.32 -14.52
C GLY A 176 -2.43 -0.23 -15.58
N PHE A 177 -1.71 -1.31 -15.25
CA PHE A 177 -0.67 -1.87 -16.12
C PHE A 177 -1.16 -2.72 -17.30
N LYS A 178 -2.48 -2.84 -17.57
CA LYS A 178 -3.13 -3.67 -18.62
C LYS A 178 -2.43 -3.69 -20.01
N GLY A 179 -1.31 -4.39 -20.13
CA GLY A 179 -0.46 -4.42 -21.33
C GLY A 179 0.55 -3.28 -21.49
N TYR A 180 0.59 -2.30 -20.58
CA TYR A 180 1.50 -1.16 -20.67
C TYR A 180 2.87 -1.45 -20.05
N LYS A 181 3.95 -1.00 -20.70
CA LYS A 181 5.31 -1.13 -20.16
C LYS A 181 5.67 -0.07 -19.13
N ILE A 182 5.02 1.09 -19.21
CA ILE A 182 5.22 2.24 -18.33
C ILE A 182 3.86 2.77 -17.94
N LEU A 183 3.67 3.06 -16.67
CA LEU A 183 2.47 3.67 -16.12
C LEU A 183 2.84 5.00 -15.48
N ASN A 184 2.15 6.06 -15.87
CA ASN A 184 2.30 7.38 -15.26
C ASN A 184 1.18 7.60 -14.25
N LEU A 185 1.58 7.86 -13.01
CA LEU A 185 0.70 8.10 -11.88
C LEU A 185 0.62 9.60 -11.61
N ASN A 186 -0.57 10.08 -11.27
CA ASN A 186 -0.82 11.45 -10.84
C ASN A 186 -1.97 11.47 -9.84
N LYS A 187 -2.38 12.66 -9.40
CA LYS A 187 -3.50 12.84 -8.47
C LYS A 187 -4.80 12.15 -8.95
N LEU A 188 -5.16 12.31 -10.22
CA LEU A 188 -6.40 11.74 -10.77
C LEU A 188 -6.38 10.20 -10.74
N PHE A 189 -5.21 9.59 -10.96
CA PHE A 189 -5.05 8.15 -10.90
C PHE A 189 -5.40 7.55 -9.53
N VAL A 190 -5.15 8.30 -8.45
CA VAL A 190 -5.35 7.84 -7.07
C VAL A 190 -6.60 8.42 -6.40
N GLU A 191 -7.49 9.07 -7.15
CA GLU A 191 -8.65 9.77 -6.57
C GLU A 191 -9.62 8.80 -5.87
N GLU A 192 -9.81 7.57 -6.39
CA GLU A 192 -10.62 6.53 -5.73
C GLU A 192 -10.10 6.24 -4.30
N ILE A 193 -8.77 6.11 -4.15
CA ILE A 193 -8.13 5.84 -2.86
C ILE A 193 -8.32 7.03 -1.92
N ARG A 194 -8.22 8.25 -2.46
CA ARG A 194 -8.42 9.48 -1.70
C ARG A 194 -9.83 9.56 -1.12
N GLN A 195 -10.86 9.32 -1.92
CA GLN A 195 -12.25 9.30 -1.46
C GLN A 195 -12.49 8.23 -0.38
N MET A 196 -11.98 7.01 -0.60
CA MET A 196 -12.02 5.94 0.40
C MET A 196 -11.37 6.38 1.73
N SER A 197 -10.19 7.00 1.66
CA SER A 197 -9.44 7.42 2.85
C SER A 197 -10.13 8.53 3.65
N LEU A 198 -10.83 9.45 2.97
CA LEU A 198 -11.60 10.52 3.62
C LEU A 198 -12.82 9.95 4.34
N ASN A 199 -13.55 9.05 3.69
CA ASN A 199 -14.71 8.39 4.28
C ASN A 199 -14.33 7.61 5.56
N GLU A 200 -13.20 6.91 5.58
CA GLU A 200 -12.73 6.20 6.79
C GLU A 200 -12.32 7.13 7.93
N LEU A 201 -11.84 8.35 7.63
CA LEU A 201 -11.49 9.35 8.65
C LEU A 201 -12.73 10.01 9.25
N GLU A 202 -13.75 10.26 8.43
CA GLU A 202 -15.00 10.92 8.84
C GLU A 202 -15.95 9.96 9.54
N ASN A 203 -15.94 8.67 9.17
CA ASN A 203 -16.83 7.64 9.71
C ASN A 203 -16.07 6.39 10.21
N PRO A 204 -15.24 6.50 11.26
CA PRO A 204 -14.41 5.39 11.74
C PRO A 204 -15.24 4.19 12.27
N GLN A 205 -16.49 4.40 12.67
CA GLN A 205 -17.36 3.35 13.23
C GLN A 205 -18.04 2.46 12.18
N GLN A 206 -18.24 2.92 10.93
CA GLN A 206 -18.89 2.11 9.89
C GLN A 206 -18.04 0.93 9.40
N TYR A 207 -16.71 1.02 9.51
CA TYR A 207 -15.78 -0.03 9.07
C TYR A 207 -15.10 -0.78 10.23
N GLY A 208 -15.49 -0.47 11.48
CA GLY A 208 -14.95 -1.10 12.69
C GLY A 208 -15.42 -2.54 12.93
N PHE A 209 -16.45 -3.01 12.23
CA PHE A 209 -17.03 -4.34 12.44
C PHE A 209 -16.31 -5.50 11.72
N MET A 210 -15.27 -5.24 10.91
CA MET A 210 -14.49 -6.31 10.27
C MET A 210 -13.14 -6.57 10.95
N ASN A 211 -12.88 -6.02 12.14
CA ASN A 211 -11.55 -6.04 12.75
C ASN A 211 -11.44 -6.91 14.01
N LYS A 212 -12.05 -8.10 13.98
CA LYS A 212 -11.64 -9.21 14.85
C LYS A 212 -11.37 -10.42 13.96
N ASP A 213 -10.08 -10.79 13.88
CA ASP A 213 -9.57 -12.06 13.36
C ASP A 213 -9.54 -12.33 11.84
N PHE A 214 -9.15 -11.34 11.03
CA PHE A 214 -8.68 -11.67 9.66
C PHE A 214 -7.24 -12.23 9.68
N VAL A 215 -7.14 -13.51 10.04
CA VAL A 215 -6.03 -14.38 9.62
C VAL A 215 -6.36 -14.85 8.20
N TRP A 216 -5.67 -14.30 7.20
CA TRP A 216 -5.75 -14.83 5.83
C TRP A 216 -5.10 -16.22 5.80
N TYR A 217 -5.91 -17.27 5.89
CA TYR A 217 -5.52 -18.61 5.49
C TYR A 217 -5.67 -18.72 3.97
N PHE A 218 -4.56 -18.57 3.25
CA PHE A 218 -4.47 -19.05 1.88
C PHE A 218 -3.90 -20.46 1.93
N ASP A 219 -4.77 -21.45 2.09
CA ASP A 219 -4.43 -22.83 1.78
C ASP A 219 -5.01 -23.19 0.40
N GLY A 220 -4.20 -23.88 -0.40
CA GLY A 220 -4.38 -24.02 -1.84
C GLY A 220 -5.44 -25.03 -2.27
N HIS A 221 -6.62 -25.01 -1.67
CA HIS A 221 -7.74 -25.86 -2.07
C HIS A 221 -9.05 -25.06 -2.20
N ASP A 222 -9.86 -25.50 -3.14
CA ASP A 222 -11.03 -24.88 -3.76
C ASP A 222 -11.92 -23.93 -2.94
N ILE A 223 -12.39 -22.91 -3.67
CA ILE A 223 -13.31 -21.87 -3.23
C ILE A 223 -14.70 -22.49 -2.97
N PHE A 224 -15.13 -22.49 -1.71
CA PHE A 224 -16.55 -22.47 -1.36
C PHE A 224 -16.80 -21.32 -0.39
N THR A 225 -17.29 -20.19 -0.91
CA THR A 225 -17.84 -19.11 -0.10
C THR A 225 -19.20 -19.54 0.44
N LYS A 226 -19.27 -19.98 1.70
CA LYS A 226 -20.51 -19.90 2.48
C LYS A 226 -20.69 -18.47 2.96
N THR A 227 -21.48 -17.70 2.21
CA THR A 227 -22.03 -16.42 2.66
C THR A 227 -23.10 -16.66 3.73
N PRO A 228 -23.14 -15.90 4.84
CA PRO A 228 -24.36 -15.69 5.58
C PRO A 228 -25.24 -14.72 4.79
N THR A 229 -26.43 -15.19 4.43
CA THR A 229 -27.51 -14.42 3.80
C THR A 229 -27.79 -13.10 4.52
N MET A 230 -27.58 -11.99 3.83
CA MET A 230 -28.51 -10.86 3.86
C MET A 230 -28.84 -10.48 2.42
N VAL A 231 -30.05 -10.86 2.01
CA VAL A 231 -30.64 -10.47 0.74
C VAL A 231 -31.04 -9.01 0.84
N GLN A 232 -30.27 -8.12 0.22
CA GLN A 232 -30.80 -6.84 -0.24
C GLN A 232 -30.97 -6.94 -1.76
N ARG A 233 -32.23 -7.13 -2.19
CA ARG A 233 -32.64 -7.01 -3.58
C ARG A 233 -32.42 -5.55 -4.01
N TYR A 234 -31.46 -5.31 -4.88
CA TYR A 234 -31.52 -4.18 -5.80
C TYR A 234 -31.98 -4.70 -7.16
N VAL A 235 -33.19 -4.29 -7.54
CA VAL A 235 -33.78 -4.53 -8.85
C VAL A 235 -32.97 -3.73 -9.87
N SER A 236 -32.41 -4.42 -10.86
CA SER A 236 -31.76 -3.78 -12.01
C SER A 236 -32.81 -3.06 -12.86
N PHE A 237 -32.58 -1.79 -13.17
CA PHE A 237 -33.27 -1.10 -14.26
C PHE A 237 -32.23 -0.68 -15.29
N ASP A 238 -31.80 -1.63 -16.13
CA ASP A 238 -31.30 -1.34 -17.47
C ASP A 238 -32.42 -1.67 -18.46
N THR A 239 -33.31 -0.71 -18.67
CA THR A 239 -34.07 -0.61 -19.92
C THR A 239 -34.24 0.86 -20.25
N ILE A 240 -33.57 1.26 -21.33
CA ILE A 240 -33.67 2.53 -22.03
C ILE A 240 -35.15 2.81 -22.34
N PRO A 241 -35.75 3.94 -21.91
CA PRO A 241 -37.04 4.34 -22.43
C PRO A 241 -36.84 5.00 -23.80
N ILE A 242 -37.25 4.30 -24.85
CA ILE A 242 -37.51 4.87 -26.17
C ILE A 242 -38.68 5.85 -26.00
N LEU A 243 -38.41 7.14 -26.22
CA LEU A 243 -39.44 8.17 -26.32
C LEU A 243 -40.26 7.93 -27.60
N HIS A 244 -41.38 7.24 -27.46
CA HIS A 244 -42.42 7.23 -28.48
C HIS A 244 -43.41 8.36 -28.19
N PHE A 245 -43.31 9.44 -28.97
CA PHE A 245 -44.39 10.43 -29.10
C PHE A 245 -45.60 9.74 -29.73
N SER A 246 -46.73 9.78 -29.04
CA SER A 246 -48.05 9.61 -29.65
C SER A 246 -48.95 10.74 -29.16
N PHE A 247 -49.17 11.69 -30.06
CA PHE A 247 -50.29 12.61 -30.02
C PHE A 247 -51.58 11.81 -30.05
N PHE A 248 -52.53 12.10 -29.17
CA PHE A 248 -53.95 11.96 -29.50
C PHE A 248 -54.77 13.05 -28.83
N ASN A 249 -55.50 13.75 -29.70
CA ASN A 249 -56.58 14.69 -29.41
C ASN A 249 -57.76 13.96 -28.77
N ASN A 250 -58.36 14.55 -27.74
CA ASN A 250 -59.73 15.08 -27.72
C ASN A 250 -60.10 15.52 -26.31
#